data_AF-A0A344TVS6-F1
#
_entry.id   AF-A0A344TVS6-F1
#
_cell.length_a   1.000
_cell.length_b   1.000
_cell.length_c   1.000
_cell.angle_alpha   90.00
_cell.angle_beta   90.00
_cell.angle_gamma   90.00
#
_symmetry.space_group_name_H-M   'P 1'
#
loop_
_entity.id
_entity.type
_entity.pdbx_description
1 polymer ?
#
loop_
_entity_poly.entity_id
_entity_poly.type
_entity_poly.pdbx_seq_one_letter_code
_entity_poly.pdbx_strand_id
1 'polypeptide(L)'
;MKRTRTAALTVAAAAAALAPLLGQAATAAQGTYLQDPAGADKAMKSLWTKDEMHKVEAQLRFYPGIRYKTVPRPGHPAAPDHERRTGDPKTLAWEPEFDFGWAVSDSLLVKKAVTTKDGRHPIVLHATVRSASRGTAVEVHRELADRPATGREKVPGGKRIACDTGEYTVEWSVTRTGYGTLRGSMPWNSSCENHRTAFSAEHRGH
;
A
#
# COMPACT_ATOMS: atom_id res chain seq x y z
N MET A 1 -2.83 16.04 -67.80
CA MET A 1 -1.52 15.35 -67.59
C MET A 1 -0.63 16.22 -66.70
N LYS A 2 -0.28 15.74 -65.50
CA LYS A 2 1.08 15.74 -64.91
C LYS A 2 0.97 15.31 -63.43
N ARG A 3 1.45 14.08 -63.19
CA ARG A 3 1.79 13.54 -61.88
C ARG A 3 3.12 14.16 -61.44
N THR A 4 3.26 14.51 -60.16
CA THR A 4 4.58 14.47 -59.51
C THR A 4 4.44 14.13 -58.03
N ARG A 5 5.43 13.41 -57.55
CA ARG A 5 5.47 12.48 -56.42
C ARG A 5 6.54 13.01 -55.43
N THR A 6 6.35 12.74 -54.13
CA THR A 6 7.40 12.57 -53.09
C THR A 6 8.27 13.76 -52.68
N ALA A 7 8.33 14.04 -51.37
CA ALA A 7 9.56 14.04 -50.58
C ALA A 7 9.25 14.13 -49.08
N ALA A 8 9.72 13.14 -48.32
CA ALA A 8 9.89 13.21 -46.88
C ALA A 8 11.17 14.01 -46.58
N LEU A 9 11.14 14.85 -45.55
CA LEU A 9 12.34 15.46 -44.96
C LEU A 9 12.20 15.38 -43.43
N THR A 10 12.94 14.43 -42.88
CA THR A 10 13.35 14.35 -41.48
C THR A 10 14.34 15.47 -41.19
N VAL A 11 14.14 16.21 -40.10
CA VAL A 11 15.20 16.99 -39.45
C VAL A 11 15.18 16.67 -37.96
N ALA A 12 16.23 15.97 -37.53
CA ALA A 12 16.64 15.84 -36.16
C ALA A 12 17.79 16.81 -35.90
N ALA A 13 17.72 17.58 -34.81
CA ALA A 13 18.80 18.30 -34.10
C ALA A 13 18.12 19.36 -33.20
N ALA A 14 18.50 19.65 -31.96
CA ALA A 14 19.61 19.23 -31.12
C ALA A 14 19.28 19.54 -29.66
N ALA A 15 20.07 18.95 -28.76
CA ALA A 15 20.00 19.03 -27.31
C ALA A 15 20.28 20.42 -26.73
N ALA A 16 19.62 20.73 -25.61
CA ALA A 16 20.09 21.62 -24.54
C ALA A 16 19.65 20.96 -23.22
N ALA A 17 20.53 20.23 -22.55
CA ALA A 17 21.43 20.72 -21.50
C ALA A 17 20.74 20.92 -20.13
N LEU A 18 20.95 19.91 -19.28
CA LEU A 18 21.35 20.00 -17.87
C LEU A 18 20.43 20.72 -16.87
N ALA A 19 19.56 19.92 -16.25
CA ALA A 19 19.53 19.77 -14.79
C ALA A 19 18.83 18.45 -14.42
N PRO A 20 19.56 17.36 -14.11
CA PRO A 20 18.97 16.36 -13.23
C PRO A 20 19.04 16.97 -11.83
N LEU A 21 17.93 17.57 -11.40
CA LEU A 21 17.61 17.61 -9.99
C LEU A 21 17.75 16.17 -9.48
N LEU A 22 18.90 15.88 -8.87
CA LEU A 22 19.20 14.65 -8.14
C LEU A 22 18.38 14.63 -6.84
N GLY A 23 17.07 14.79 -6.95
CA GLY A 23 16.13 14.16 -6.05
C GLY A 23 15.93 12.76 -6.63
N GLN A 24 16.73 11.80 -6.19
CA GLN A 24 16.35 10.39 -6.32
C GLN A 24 15.01 10.24 -5.59
N ALA A 25 13.92 10.41 -6.32
CA ALA A 25 12.71 9.66 -6.05
C ALA A 25 13.16 8.22 -6.26
N ALA A 26 13.61 7.60 -5.17
CA ALA A 26 13.81 6.17 -5.12
C ALA A 26 12.52 5.58 -5.67
N THR A 27 12.64 4.99 -6.86
CA THR A 27 11.59 4.23 -7.51
C THR A 27 11.15 3.24 -6.45
N ALA A 28 10.01 3.53 -5.82
CA ALA A 28 9.37 2.61 -4.92
C ALA A 28 9.22 1.34 -5.76
N ALA A 29 9.97 0.30 -5.39
CA ALA A 29 9.76 -1.03 -5.90
C ALA A 29 8.25 -1.24 -5.91
N GLN A 30 7.69 -1.67 -7.04
CA GLN A 30 6.27 -2.02 -7.11
C GLN A 30 6.01 -3.02 -5.98
N GLY A 31 5.49 -2.51 -4.87
CA GLY A 31 5.35 -3.27 -3.64
C GLY A 31 4.40 -4.41 -3.96
N THR A 32 4.86 -5.63 -3.72
CA THR A 32 4.03 -6.82 -3.78
C THR A 32 2.86 -6.60 -2.82
N TYR A 33 1.70 -6.25 -3.37
CA TYR A 33 0.54 -5.89 -2.56
C TYR A 33 0.07 -7.14 -1.81
N LEU A 34 0.08 -7.11 -0.49
CA LEU A 34 -0.64 -8.10 0.28
C LEU A 34 -2.09 -7.64 0.32
N GLN A 35 -2.91 -8.22 -0.56
CA GLN A 35 -4.37 -8.19 -0.43
C GLN A 35 -4.78 -9.19 0.65
N ASP A 36 -5.98 -9.05 1.19
CA ASP A 36 -6.60 -10.05 2.06
C ASP A 36 -6.49 -11.44 1.40
N PRO A 37 -5.81 -12.43 2.01
CA PRO A 37 -5.71 -13.79 1.45
C PRO A 37 -7.05 -14.52 1.44
N ALA A 38 -8.11 -13.97 2.07
CA ALA A 38 -9.48 -14.44 1.92
C ALA A 38 -10.25 -13.76 0.76
N GLY A 39 -9.61 -12.92 -0.05
CA GLY A 39 -10.26 -12.18 -1.13
C GLY A 39 -9.32 -11.96 -2.28
N ALA A 40 -9.11 -13.00 -3.09
CA ALA A 40 -8.53 -12.89 -4.41
C ALA A 40 -9.13 -11.69 -5.15
N ASP A 41 -8.24 -10.83 -5.64
CA ASP A 41 -8.45 -9.74 -6.60
C ASP A 41 -9.89 -9.28 -6.82
N LYS A 42 -10.18 -8.08 -6.29
CA LYS A 42 -11.27 -7.14 -6.65
C LYS A 42 -12.58 -7.17 -5.83
N ALA A 43 -12.89 -8.19 -5.03
CA ALA A 43 -14.15 -8.19 -4.27
C ALA A 43 -14.01 -7.53 -2.88
N MET A 44 -14.77 -6.45 -2.62
CA MET A 44 -14.93 -5.92 -1.25
C MET A 44 -15.71 -6.95 -0.42
N LYS A 45 -15.25 -7.24 0.81
CA LYS A 45 -16.04 -8.03 1.76
C LYS A 45 -17.33 -7.29 2.02
N SER A 46 -18.45 -8.00 2.11
CA SER A 46 -19.74 -7.36 2.37
C SER A 46 -20.52 -8.01 3.49
N LEU A 47 -21.29 -7.19 4.20
CA LEU A 47 -22.16 -7.59 5.29
C LEU A 47 -23.49 -6.85 5.12
N TRP A 48 -24.59 -7.61 5.14
CA TRP A 48 -25.92 -7.03 5.27
C TRP A 48 -26.24 -6.85 6.75
N THR A 49 -26.90 -5.74 7.09
CA THR A 49 -27.46 -5.51 8.42
C THR A 49 -28.62 -6.45 8.70
N LYS A 50 -28.96 -6.61 9.98
CA LYS A 50 -30.01 -7.55 10.42
C LYS A 50 -31.39 -7.23 9.86
N ASP A 51 -31.67 -5.96 9.61
CA ASP A 51 -32.90 -5.48 8.97
C ASP A 51 -32.93 -5.74 7.45
N GLU A 52 -31.85 -6.27 6.87
CA GLU A 52 -31.63 -6.43 5.42
C GLU A 52 -31.77 -5.15 4.59
N MET A 53 -31.83 -3.99 5.25
CA MET A 53 -32.01 -2.69 4.60
C MET A 53 -30.68 -2.04 4.27
N HIS A 54 -29.57 -2.46 4.87
CA HIS A 54 -28.27 -1.84 4.65
C HIS A 54 -27.20 -2.87 4.33
N LYS A 55 -26.33 -2.53 3.38
CA LYS A 55 -25.17 -3.32 3.00
C LYS A 55 -23.92 -2.50 3.27
N VAL A 56 -22.99 -3.04 4.05
CA VAL A 56 -21.66 -2.46 4.25
C VAL A 56 -20.66 -3.33 3.51
N GLU A 57 -19.94 -2.73 2.58
CA GLU A 57 -18.83 -3.32 1.85
C GLU A 57 -17.54 -2.67 2.32
N ALA A 58 -16.50 -3.45 2.61
CA ALA A 58 -15.21 -2.93 3.05
C ALA A 58 -14.03 -3.75 2.52
N GLN A 59 -12.90 -3.08 2.38
CA GLN A 59 -11.63 -3.66 1.96
C GLN A 59 -10.49 -2.97 2.71
N LEU A 60 -9.48 -3.72 3.12
CA LEU A 60 -8.20 -3.19 3.56
C LEU A 60 -7.13 -3.48 2.50
N ARG A 61 -6.25 -2.51 2.26
CA ARG A 61 -4.94 -2.74 1.64
C ARG A 61 -3.85 -2.41 2.64
N PHE A 62 -2.95 -3.36 2.84
CA PHE A 62 -1.83 -3.21 3.78
C PHE A 62 -0.54 -2.90 3.01
N TYR A 63 0.14 -1.83 3.42
CA TYR A 63 1.38 -1.36 2.82
C TYR A 63 2.53 -1.48 3.83
N PRO A 64 3.32 -2.57 3.79
CA PRO A 64 4.54 -2.68 4.58
C PRO A 64 5.66 -1.87 3.91
N GLY A 65 5.70 -0.56 4.11
CA GLY A 65 6.79 0.28 3.59
C GLY A 65 8.10 -0.02 4.32
N ILE A 66 9.24 -0.02 3.64
CA ILE A 66 10.54 -0.22 4.28
C ILE A 66 11.26 1.12 4.50
N ARG A 67 11.89 1.28 5.66
CA ARG A 67 12.76 2.40 6.01
C ARG A 67 14.16 1.88 6.33
N TYR A 68 15.17 2.61 5.87
CA TYR A 68 16.58 2.33 6.14
C TYR A 68 17.39 3.62 6.08
N LYS A 69 18.53 3.64 6.76
CA LYS A 69 19.56 4.67 6.60
C LYS A 69 20.51 4.26 5.47
N THR A 70 21.11 5.23 4.80
CA THR A 70 22.18 4.98 3.84
C THR A 70 23.54 5.14 4.51
N VAL A 71 24.49 4.28 4.15
CA VAL A 71 25.88 4.32 4.58
C VAL A 71 26.79 4.43 3.35
N PRO A 72 27.90 5.18 3.46
CA PRO A 72 28.90 5.21 2.41
C PRO A 72 29.59 3.85 2.29
N ARG A 73 29.87 3.44 1.05
CA ARG A 73 30.68 2.26 0.74
C ARG A 73 31.72 2.60 -0.32
N PRO A 74 32.88 1.91 -0.29
CA PRO A 74 33.88 2.04 -1.33
C PRO A 74 33.26 1.86 -2.72
N GLY A 75 33.75 2.66 -3.68
CA GLY A 75 33.32 2.61 -5.06
C GLY A 75 33.55 1.24 -5.70
N HIS A 76 32.91 1.01 -6.84
CA HIS A 76 33.17 -0.18 -7.64
C HIS A 76 34.67 -0.25 -7.97
N PRO A 77 35.31 -1.43 -8.05
CA PRO A 77 36.74 -1.52 -8.38
C PRO A 77 37.14 -0.80 -9.68
N ALA A 78 36.22 -0.69 -10.64
CA ALA A 78 36.39 0.03 -11.90
C ALA A 78 36.16 1.56 -11.81
N ALA A 79 35.74 2.07 -10.64
CA ALA A 79 35.51 3.48 -10.34
C ALA A 79 35.71 3.74 -8.83
N PRO A 80 36.96 3.61 -8.32
CA PRO A 80 37.25 3.64 -6.89
C PRO A 80 37.00 5.01 -6.24
N ASP A 81 37.05 6.09 -7.03
CA ASP A 81 36.87 7.47 -6.56
C ASP A 81 35.40 7.86 -6.33
N HIS A 82 34.45 7.01 -6.73
CA HIS A 82 33.02 7.25 -6.52
C HIS A 82 32.51 6.58 -5.25
N GLU A 83 32.23 7.37 -4.22
CA GLU A 83 31.58 6.89 -3.00
C GLU A 83 30.14 6.43 -3.30
N ARG A 84 29.86 5.13 -3.13
CA ARG A 84 28.52 4.58 -3.35
C ARG A 84 27.74 4.64 -2.04
N ARG A 85 26.56 5.26 -2.03
CA ARG A 85 25.63 5.15 -0.90
C ARG A 85 24.80 3.88 -1.04
N THR A 86 24.83 3.00 -0.03
CA THR A 86 24.04 1.76 0.02
C THR A 86 23.22 1.75 1.30
N GLY A 87 22.05 1.10 1.31
CA GLY A 87 21.26 0.93 2.53
C GLY A 87 22.04 0.17 3.60
N ASP A 88 21.91 0.57 4.87
CA ASP A 88 22.43 -0.17 6.00
C ASP A 88 21.44 -1.27 6.40
N PRO A 89 21.78 -2.57 6.21
CA PRO A 89 20.91 -3.69 6.55
C PRO A 89 20.57 -3.75 8.05
N LYS A 90 21.37 -3.11 8.92
CA LYS A 90 21.12 -3.07 10.37
C LYS A 90 20.01 -2.08 10.76
N THR A 91 19.67 -1.15 9.87
CA THR A 91 18.68 -0.09 10.14
C THR A 91 17.33 -0.37 9.46
N LEU A 92 17.17 -1.54 8.86
CA LEU A 92 15.94 -1.94 8.20
C LEU A 92 14.80 -2.08 9.21
N ALA A 93 13.74 -1.34 8.96
CA ALA A 93 12.49 -1.46 9.69
C ALA A 93 11.30 -1.28 8.73
N TRP A 94 10.20 -1.95 9.04
CA TRP A 94 8.92 -1.75 8.38
C TRP A 94 8.18 -0.57 9.00
N GLU A 95 7.54 0.22 8.17
CA GLU A 95 6.65 1.33 8.51
C GLU A 95 5.31 1.05 7.82
N PRO A 96 4.39 0.35 8.50
CA PRO A 96 3.12 -0.04 7.90
C PRO A 96 2.18 1.15 7.70
N GLU A 97 1.45 1.12 6.58
CA GLU A 97 0.34 2.01 6.26
C GLU A 97 -0.89 1.16 5.88
N PHE A 98 -2.07 1.65 6.25
CA PHE A 98 -3.34 0.96 6.07
C PHE A 98 -4.24 1.81 5.17
N ASP A 99 -4.77 1.24 4.10
CA ASP A 99 -5.71 1.92 3.22
C ASP A 99 -7.06 1.21 3.26
N PHE A 100 -8.03 1.86 3.89
CA PHE A 100 -9.37 1.34 4.07
C PHE A 100 -10.27 1.87 2.98
N GLY A 101 -10.89 0.97 2.20
CA GLY A 101 -12.00 1.30 1.31
C GLY A 101 -13.32 0.84 1.91
N TRP A 102 -14.36 1.66 1.78
CA TRP A 102 -15.73 1.30 2.15
C TRP A 102 -16.74 1.73 1.10
N ALA A 103 -17.84 0.98 1.05
CA ALA A 103 -19.06 1.36 0.34
C ALA A 103 -20.27 0.95 1.20
N VAL A 104 -21.14 1.90 1.51
CA VAL A 104 -22.40 1.68 2.21
C VAL A 104 -23.50 1.80 1.17
N SER A 105 -24.35 0.80 1.09
CA SER A 105 -25.57 0.85 0.28
C SER A 105 -26.77 0.76 1.20
N ASP A 106 -27.71 1.68 1.04
CA ASP A 106 -29.00 1.64 1.71
C ASP A 106 -30.04 1.15 0.69
N SER A 107 -30.86 0.18 1.07
CA SER A 107 -31.93 -0.35 0.23
C SER A 107 -33.19 0.49 0.45
N LEU A 108 -33.84 0.90 -0.64
CA LEU A 108 -35.10 1.63 -0.58
C LEU A 108 -36.32 0.70 -0.46
N LEU A 109 -36.13 -0.61 -0.60
CA LEU A 109 -37.19 -1.62 -0.58
C LEU A 109 -36.80 -2.81 0.29
N VAL A 110 -37.76 -3.36 1.03
CA VAL A 110 -37.63 -4.54 1.93
C VAL A 110 -37.29 -5.85 1.17
N LYS A 111 -36.86 -5.77 -0.10
CA LYS A 111 -36.61 -6.93 -0.99
C LYS A 111 -35.33 -6.83 -1.84
N LYS A 112 -34.31 -6.08 -1.41
CA LYS A 112 -32.95 -6.07 -2.02
C LYS A 112 -32.85 -5.61 -3.49
N ALA A 113 -33.95 -5.17 -4.11
CA ALA A 113 -34.02 -4.91 -5.55
C ALA A 113 -33.47 -3.54 -5.99
N VAL A 114 -33.46 -2.56 -5.08
CA VAL A 114 -32.90 -1.23 -5.33
C VAL A 114 -32.06 -0.83 -4.13
N THR A 115 -30.76 -0.63 -4.35
CA THR A 115 -29.81 -0.14 -3.36
C THR A 115 -29.15 1.13 -3.88
N THR A 116 -29.14 2.18 -3.09
CA THR A 116 -28.48 3.44 -3.41
C THR A 116 -27.23 3.60 -2.54
N LYS A 117 -26.15 4.13 -3.13
CA LYS A 117 -24.88 4.40 -2.43
C LYS A 117 -24.77 5.88 -2.12
N ASP A 118 -25.78 6.40 -1.43
CA ASP A 118 -25.92 7.82 -1.17
C ASP A 118 -25.86 8.13 0.33
N GLY A 119 -25.74 9.41 0.65
CA GLY A 119 -25.70 9.91 2.01
C GLY A 119 -24.31 9.91 2.65
N ARG A 120 -24.29 10.35 3.91
CA ARG A 120 -23.07 10.47 4.71
C ARG A 120 -23.25 9.70 6.02
N HIS A 121 -22.23 8.95 6.39
CA HIS A 121 -22.30 7.95 7.44
C HIS A 121 -21.10 8.08 8.39
N PRO A 122 -21.31 7.84 9.70
CA PRO A 122 -20.22 7.72 10.67
C PRO A 122 -19.52 6.37 10.50
N ILE A 123 -18.25 6.42 10.08
CA ILE A 123 -17.40 5.26 9.84
C ILE A 123 -16.27 5.22 10.87
N VAL A 124 -16.05 4.05 11.47
CA VAL A 124 -14.88 3.80 12.33
C VAL A 124 -13.97 2.80 11.62
N LEU A 125 -12.70 3.15 11.51
CA LEU A 125 -11.65 2.34 10.91
C LEU A 125 -10.71 1.87 12.01
N HIS A 126 -10.44 0.58 12.05
CA HIS A 126 -9.50 0.01 13.00
C HIS A 126 -8.63 -1.04 12.31
N ALA A 127 -7.33 -1.04 12.59
CA ALA A 127 -6.44 -2.12 12.20
C ALA A 127 -5.39 -2.37 13.26
N THR A 128 -4.94 -3.61 13.36
CA THR A 128 -3.94 -4.05 14.32
C THR A 128 -2.99 -5.02 13.65
N VAL A 129 -1.70 -4.86 13.87
CA VAL A 129 -0.68 -5.86 13.51
C VAL A 129 -0.28 -6.58 14.78
N ARG A 130 -0.60 -7.87 14.86
CA ARG A 130 -0.25 -8.72 15.99
C ARG A 130 0.95 -9.58 15.64
N SER A 131 1.87 -9.76 16.59
CA SER A 131 2.92 -10.77 16.50
C SER A 131 2.35 -12.18 16.70
N ALA A 132 3.13 -13.22 16.40
CA ALA A 132 2.81 -14.61 16.70
C ALA A 132 2.47 -14.86 18.18
N SER A 133 3.09 -14.12 19.11
CA SER A 133 2.77 -14.14 20.55
C SER A 133 1.48 -13.39 20.92
N ARG A 134 0.71 -12.93 19.92
CA ARG A 134 -0.49 -12.07 20.03
C ARG A 134 -0.24 -10.69 20.64
N GLY A 135 1.01 -10.27 20.76
CA GLY A 135 1.36 -8.91 21.16
C GLY A 135 1.02 -7.91 20.07
N THR A 136 0.49 -6.75 20.44
CA THR A 136 0.16 -5.67 19.51
C THR A 136 1.42 -4.90 19.11
N ALA A 137 1.88 -5.08 17.88
CA ALA A 137 3.00 -4.33 17.33
C ALA A 137 2.57 -2.94 16.85
N VAL A 138 1.41 -2.88 16.17
CA VAL A 138 0.82 -1.66 15.63
C VAL A 138 -0.68 -1.69 15.85
N GLU A 139 -1.26 -0.57 16.21
CA GLU A 139 -2.70 -0.40 16.30
C GLU A 139 -3.07 0.99 15.80
N VAL A 140 -4.10 1.05 14.96
CA VAL A 140 -4.67 2.30 14.46
C VAL A 140 -6.17 2.30 14.68
N HIS A 141 -6.68 3.45 15.10
CA HIS A 141 -8.10 3.72 15.30
C HIS A 141 -8.42 5.10 14.76
N ARG A 142 -9.41 5.20 13.89
CA ARG A 142 -9.88 6.45 13.31
C ARG A 142 -11.39 6.48 13.23
N GLU A 143 -11.97 7.51 13.85
CA GLU A 143 -13.40 7.80 13.79
C GLU A 143 -13.64 8.91 12.77
N LEU A 144 -14.54 8.65 11.84
CA LEU A 144 -14.88 9.53 10.73
C LEU A 144 -16.39 9.79 10.79
N ALA A 145 -16.80 10.85 11.49
CA ALA A 145 -18.20 11.10 11.83
C ALA A 145 -19.11 11.35 10.61
N ASP A 146 -18.56 11.91 9.54
CA ASP A 146 -19.36 12.39 8.41
C ASP A 146 -18.64 12.10 7.08
N ARG A 147 -18.79 10.88 6.57
CA ARG A 147 -18.13 10.44 5.32
C ARG A 147 -19.13 9.99 4.27
N PRO A 148 -18.87 10.24 2.98
CA PRO A 148 -19.72 9.72 1.92
C PRO A 148 -19.86 8.20 2.00
N ALA A 149 -21.01 7.71 1.53
CA ALA A 149 -21.34 6.29 1.47
C ALA A 149 -20.24 5.44 0.83
N THR A 150 -19.57 5.95 -0.22
CA THR A 150 -18.35 5.34 -0.76
C THR A 150 -17.15 6.22 -0.45
N GLY A 151 -16.08 5.63 0.05
CA GLY A 151 -14.87 6.37 0.35
C GLY A 151 -13.66 5.49 0.58
N ARG A 152 -12.53 6.16 0.75
CA ARG A 152 -11.25 5.54 1.04
C ARG A 152 -10.42 6.44 1.93
N GLU A 153 -9.72 5.87 2.90
CA GLU A 153 -8.88 6.59 3.85
C GLU A 153 -7.58 5.83 4.08
N LYS A 154 -6.46 6.55 3.95
CA LYS A 154 -5.13 6.06 4.28
C LYS A 154 -4.77 6.47 5.69
N VAL A 155 -4.40 5.51 6.52
CA VAL A 155 -4.05 5.68 7.91
C VAL A 155 -2.62 5.15 8.14
N PRO A 156 -1.67 6.01 8.54
CA PRO A 156 -0.32 5.56 8.87
C PRO A 156 -0.33 4.74 10.17
N GLY A 157 0.46 3.67 10.23
CA GLY A 157 0.61 2.85 11.43
C GLY A 157 1.35 3.54 12.58
N GLY A 158 2.13 4.59 12.28
CA GLY A 158 2.78 5.45 13.26
C GLY A 158 3.89 4.80 14.09
N LYS A 159 4.15 3.50 13.92
CA LYS A 159 5.20 2.75 14.60
C LYS A 159 6.01 1.95 13.59
N ARG A 160 7.26 1.70 13.94
CA ARG A 160 8.15 0.84 13.16
C ARG A 160 8.12 -0.58 13.71
N ILE A 161 8.08 -1.55 12.82
CA ILE A 161 8.23 -2.97 13.15
C ILE A 161 9.63 -3.37 12.70
N ALA A 162 10.38 -4.02 13.59
CA ALA A 162 11.70 -4.54 13.24
C ALA A 162 11.56 -5.51 12.07
N CYS A 163 12.53 -5.50 11.15
CA CYS A 163 12.53 -6.54 10.14
C CYS A 163 13.11 -7.84 10.73
N ASP A 164 12.26 -8.61 11.39
CA ASP A 164 12.53 -9.94 11.94
C ASP A 164 12.02 -11.04 10.99
N THR A 165 12.30 -12.31 11.27
CA THR A 165 11.68 -13.45 10.57
C THR A 165 10.33 -13.81 11.20
N GLY A 166 9.59 -12.81 11.66
CA GLY A 166 8.38 -13.00 12.44
C GLY A 166 7.15 -13.22 11.57
N GLU A 167 6.27 -14.12 12.00
CA GLU A 167 4.91 -14.18 11.49
C GLU A 167 4.04 -13.19 12.25
N TYR A 168 3.35 -12.33 11.49
CA TYR A 168 2.42 -11.35 11.98
C TYR A 168 1.04 -11.60 11.40
N THR A 169 0.01 -11.13 12.10
CA THR A 169 -1.37 -11.11 11.60
C THR A 169 -1.86 -9.68 11.59
N VAL A 170 -2.27 -9.20 10.43
CA VAL A 170 -2.95 -7.92 10.28
C VAL A 170 -4.45 -8.15 10.41
N GLU A 171 -5.02 -7.70 11.50
CA GLU A 171 -6.46 -7.66 11.75
C GLU A 171 -7.00 -6.28 11.38
N TRP A 172 -8.20 -6.23 10.85
CA TRP A 172 -8.85 -4.96 10.52
C TRP A 172 -10.34 -5.01 10.67
N SER A 173 -10.93 -3.83 10.86
CA SER A 173 -12.36 -3.66 10.83
C SER A 173 -12.79 -2.30 10.29
N VAL A 174 -13.96 -2.30 9.67
CA VAL A 174 -14.68 -1.10 9.27
C VAL A 174 -16.07 -1.19 9.88
N THR A 175 -16.42 -0.20 10.70
CA THR A 175 -17.70 -0.14 11.40
C THR A 175 -18.52 1.02 10.86
N ARG A 176 -19.76 0.74 10.46
CA ARG A 176 -20.79 1.77 10.31
C ARG A 176 -21.50 1.89 11.65
N THR A 177 -21.34 3.02 12.33
CA THR A 177 -21.87 3.21 13.69
C THR A 177 -23.39 3.05 13.68
N GLY A 178 -23.92 2.26 14.62
CA GLY A 178 -25.35 1.94 14.73
C GLY A 178 -25.84 0.75 13.90
N TYR A 179 -25.03 0.22 12.98
CA TYR A 179 -25.48 -0.79 12.02
C TYR A 179 -24.68 -2.10 12.06
N GLY A 180 -23.35 -2.02 11.99
CA GLY A 180 -22.54 -3.23 11.94
C GLY A 180 -21.05 -2.99 11.76
N THR A 181 -20.28 -4.05 12.02
CA THR A 181 -18.82 -4.06 11.89
C THR A 181 -18.41 -5.18 10.96
N LEU A 182 -17.69 -4.82 9.90
CA LEU A 182 -17.04 -5.78 9.01
C LEU A 182 -15.61 -5.98 9.46
N ARG A 183 -15.15 -7.23 9.52
CA ARG A 183 -13.78 -7.58 9.97
C ARG A 183 -13.06 -8.43 8.94
N GLY A 184 -11.73 -8.36 8.95
CA GLY A 184 -10.87 -9.25 8.21
C GLY A 184 -9.54 -9.47 8.93
N SER A 185 -8.82 -10.48 8.49
CA SER A 185 -7.51 -10.84 9.04
C SER A 185 -6.65 -11.41 7.92
N MET A 186 -5.37 -11.04 7.90
CA MET A 186 -4.41 -11.54 6.94
C MET A 186 -3.05 -11.83 7.59
N PRO A 187 -2.44 -13.01 7.38
CA PRO A 187 -1.05 -13.24 7.74
C PRO A 187 -0.13 -12.33 6.94
N TRP A 188 0.95 -11.89 7.56
CA TRP A 188 2.02 -11.13 6.94
C TRP A 188 3.36 -11.61 7.51
N ASN A 189 4.32 -11.89 6.63
CA ASN A 189 5.67 -12.26 7.00
C ASN A 189 6.56 -11.00 6.96
N SER A 190 7.15 -10.63 8.08
CA SER A 190 8.03 -9.47 8.21
C SER A 190 9.48 -9.74 7.78
N SER A 191 9.79 -10.95 7.27
CA SER A 191 11.13 -11.29 6.78
C SER A 191 11.58 -10.29 5.72
N CYS A 192 12.71 -9.64 6.00
CA CYS A 192 13.36 -8.73 5.08
C CYS A 192 14.59 -9.35 4.41
N GLU A 193 14.74 -10.68 4.42
CA GLU A 193 15.92 -11.35 3.86
C GLU A 193 16.23 -10.89 2.45
N ASN A 194 15.22 -10.77 1.59
CA ASN A 194 15.37 -10.22 0.23
C ASN A 194 15.94 -8.79 0.22
N HIS A 195 15.47 -7.92 1.14
CA HIS A 195 16.00 -6.56 1.28
C HIS A 195 17.41 -6.56 1.88
N ARG A 196 17.70 -7.41 2.88
CA ARG A 196 19.04 -7.56 3.46
C ARG A 196 20.04 -8.02 2.42
N THR A 197 19.69 -8.97 1.55
CA THR A 197 20.53 -9.43 0.45
C THR A 197 20.76 -8.32 -0.57
N ALA A 198 19.73 -7.56 -0.93
CA ALA A 198 19.89 -6.40 -1.83
C ALA A 198 20.82 -5.30 -1.24
N PHE A 199 20.90 -5.21 0.08
CA PHE A 199 21.77 -4.25 0.79
C PHE A 199 23.09 -4.86 1.27
N SER A 200 23.30 -6.18 1.16
CA SER A 200 24.55 -6.83 1.54
C SER A 200 25.63 -6.56 0.48
N ALA A 201 26.90 -6.66 0.87
CA ALA A 201 28.03 -6.25 0.03
C ALA A 201 28.25 -7.14 -1.21
N GLU A 202 27.59 -8.29 -1.29
CA GLU A 202 27.80 -9.31 -2.31
C GLU A 202 26.76 -9.24 -3.42
N HIS A 203 26.77 -8.13 -4.16
CA HIS A 203 26.50 -8.19 -5.58
C HIS A 203 27.82 -7.93 -6.30
N ARG A 204 28.73 -8.90 -6.20
CA ARG A 204 29.75 -9.10 -7.23
C ARG A 204 28.99 -9.78 -8.37
N GLY A 205 28.82 -9.06 -9.47
CA GLY A 205 28.29 -9.62 -10.69
C GLY A 205 29.04 -10.90 -11.05
N HIS A 206 28.29 -11.92 -11.42
CA HIS A 206 28.80 -12.92 -12.34
C HIS A 206 28.85 -12.31 -13.74
#